data_AF-A0A3C8C930-F1
#
_entry.id   AF-A0A3C8C930-F1
#
_cell.length_a   1.000
_cell.length_b   1.000
_cell.length_c   1.000
_cell.angle_alpha   90.00
_cell.angle_beta   90.00
_cell.angle_gamma   90.00
#
_symmetry.space_group_name_H-M   'P 1'
#
loop_
_entity.id
_entity.type
_entity.pdbx_description
1 polymer ?
#
loop_
_entity_poly.entity_id
_entity_poly.type
_entity_poly.pdbx_seq_one_letter_code
_entity_poly.pdbx_strand_id
1 'polypeptide(L)'
;MITAQYAFKDRRKFSVLIISLTLGLFLIQTPKTYAADICKEGLKDLQNSQGVIQDKGGIWGYLEKSSILRDNSVLGFQIDGKLQRLVVSFETLCEEGKTPTSKLYNLILNLMGDARMVFNRDADRQGKEKVLEKLQGLNKKIEELLAQLPS
;
A
#
# COMPACT_ATOMS: atom_id res chain seq x y z
N MET A 1 28.13 -32.75 -55.57
CA MET A 1 28.41 -32.73 -54.12
C MET A 1 28.31 -31.29 -53.59
N ILE A 2 27.13 -30.64 -53.61
CA ILE A 2 26.97 -29.22 -53.20
C ILE A 2 25.68 -28.98 -52.38
N THR A 3 24.73 -29.92 -52.34
CA THR A 3 23.40 -29.70 -51.75
C THR A 3 23.35 -29.72 -50.22
N ALA A 4 24.35 -30.27 -49.52
CA ALA A 4 24.32 -30.39 -48.06
C ALA A 4 24.77 -29.12 -47.30
N GLN A 5 25.62 -28.28 -47.89
CA GLN A 5 26.17 -27.10 -47.21
C GLN A 5 25.21 -25.90 -47.20
N TYR A 6 24.34 -25.78 -48.21
CA TYR A 6 23.42 -24.64 -48.32
C TYR A 6 22.27 -24.71 -47.30
N ALA A 7 21.72 -25.91 -47.07
CA ALA A 7 20.63 -26.13 -46.13
C ALA A 7 21.01 -25.85 -44.66
N PHE A 8 22.27 -26.09 -44.28
CA PHE A 8 22.74 -25.89 -42.90
C PHE A 8 22.92 -24.42 -42.53
N LYS A 9 23.37 -23.59 -43.48
CA LYS A 9 23.63 -22.15 -43.27
C LYS A 9 22.33 -21.37 -43.07
N ASP A 10 21.29 -21.74 -43.81
CA ASP A 10 19.98 -21.06 -43.76
C ASP A 10 19.22 -21.41 -42.48
N ARG A 11 19.26 -22.68 -42.06
CA ARG A 11 18.64 -23.15 -40.81
C ARG A 11 19.21 -22.46 -39.56
N ARG A 12 20.51 -22.12 -39.59
CA ARG A 12 21.20 -21.40 -38.52
C ARG A 12 20.77 -19.93 -38.46
N LYS A 13 20.57 -19.28 -39.61
CA LYS A 13 20.04 -17.91 -39.67
C LYS A 13 18.57 -17.81 -39.28
N PHE A 14 17.76 -18.79 -39.69
CA PHE A 14 16.37 -18.90 -39.28
C PHE A 14 16.24 -19.12 -37.76
N SER A 15 17.08 -19.99 -37.20
CA SER A 15 17.13 -20.24 -35.76
C SER A 15 17.54 -18.99 -34.96
N VAL A 16 18.55 -18.24 -35.43
CA VAL A 16 18.96 -16.97 -34.81
C VAL A 16 17.85 -15.92 -34.90
N LEU A 17 17.11 -15.84 -36.01
CA LEU A 17 15.96 -14.95 -36.16
C LEU A 17 14.83 -15.30 -35.19
N ILE A 18 14.50 -16.60 -35.03
CA ILE A 18 13.46 -17.06 -34.09
C ILE A 18 13.88 -16.76 -32.64
N ILE A 19 15.16 -16.97 -32.30
CA ILE A 19 15.69 -16.66 -30.97
C ILE A 19 15.64 -15.15 -30.71
N SER A 20 16.06 -14.31 -31.65
CA SER A 20 15.96 -12.85 -31.50
C SER A 20 14.51 -12.36 -31.40
N LEU A 21 13.58 -12.96 -32.15
CA LEU A 21 12.16 -12.59 -32.11
C LEU A 21 11.50 -12.96 -30.77
N THR A 22 11.83 -14.15 -30.25
CA THR A 22 11.32 -14.63 -28.95
C THR A 22 11.94 -13.88 -27.77
N LEU A 23 13.22 -13.53 -27.83
CA LEU A 23 13.88 -12.68 -26.83
C LEU A 23 13.33 -11.24 -26.84
N GLY A 24 13.02 -10.71 -28.03
CA GLY A 24 12.38 -9.39 -28.18
C GLY A 24 10.97 -9.33 -27.59
N LEU A 25 10.17 -10.38 -27.76
CA LEU A 25 8.82 -10.48 -27.17
C LEU A 25 8.83 -10.57 -25.64
N PHE A 26 9.83 -11.23 -25.04
CA PHE A 26 9.98 -11.29 -23.58
C PHE A 26 10.32 -9.93 -22.96
N LEU A 27 11.02 -9.05 -23.67
CA LEU A 27 11.39 -7.72 -23.18
C LEU A 27 10.28 -6.67 -23.27
N ILE A 28 9.18 -6.96 -23.98
CA ILE A 28 8.01 -6.06 -24.10
C ILE A 28 7.04 -6.22 -22.91
N GLN A 29 7.20 -7.27 -22.09
CA GLN A 29 6.46 -7.45 -20.84
C GLN A 29 6.92 -6.46 -19.77
N THR A 30 6.51 -5.20 -19.96
CA THR A 30 6.64 -4.11 -19.01
C THR A 30 5.51 -4.18 -17.94
N PRO A 31 5.68 -3.55 -16.76
CA PRO A 31 5.05 -3.92 -15.48
C PRO A 31 3.55 -3.57 -15.32
N LYS A 32 2.82 -3.40 -16.42
CA LYS A 32 1.40 -2.98 -16.39
C LYS A 32 0.49 -3.94 -15.64
N THR A 33 0.85 -5.23 -15.56
CA THR A 33 0.10 -6.23 -14.79
C THR A 33 0.23 -5.98 -13.28
N TYR A 34 1.43 -5.71 -12.78
CA TYR A 34 1.66 -5.36 -11.37
C TYR A 34 1.00 -4.03 -10.98
N ALA A 35 0.99 -3.08 -11.92
CA ALA A 35 0.35 -1.78 -11.73
C ALA A 35 -1.19 -1.87 -11.63
N ALA A 36 -1.81 -2.66 -12.50
CA ALA A 36 -3.26 -2.89 -12.44
C ALA A 36 -3.65 -3.71 -11.20
N ASP A 37 -2.81 -4.65 -10.78
CA ASP A 37 -3.01 -5.47 -9.60
C ASP A 37 -2.94 -4.64 -8.31
N ILE A 38 -1.96 -3.75 -8.17
CA ILE A 38 -1.81 -2.93 -6.95
C ILE A 38 -2.96 -1.91 -6.79
N CYS A 39 -3.44 -1.34 -7.90
CA CYS A 39 -4.55 -0.39 -7.86
C CYS A 39 -5.90 -1.04 -7.60
N LYS A 40 -6.04 -2.33 -7.90
CA LYS A 40 -7.28 -3.07 -7.65
C LYS A 40 -7.24 -3.79 -6.31
N GLU A 41 -6.35 -4.77 -6.16
CA GLU A 41 -6.28 -5.60 -4.97
C GLU A 41 -5.60 -4.86 -3.81
N GLY A 42 -4.57 -4.06 -4.09
CA GLY A 42 -3.91 -3.25 -3.06
C GLY A 42 -4.83 -2.17 -2.49
N LEU A 43 -5.56 -1.43 -3.34
CA LEU A 43 -6.55 -0.45 -2.86
C LEU A 43 -7.66 -1.12 -2.05
N LYS A 44 -8.19 -2.25 -2.53
CA LYS A 44 -9.20 -3.04 -1.81
C LYS A 44 -8.69 -3.50 -0.45
N ASP A 45 -7.45 -3.95 -0.34
CA ASP A 45 -6.87 -4.36 0.94
C ASP A 45 -6.75 -3.17 1.92
N LEU A 46 -6.30 -2.01 1.44
CA LEU A 46 -6.26 -0.79 2.25
C LEU A 46 -7.65 -0.37 2.73
N GLN A 47 -8.66 -0.39 1.85
CA GLN A 47 -10.05 -0.08 2.21
C GLN A 47 -10.60 -1.07 3.24
N ASN A 48 -10.34 -2.37 3.08
CA ASN A 48 -10.76 -3.38 4.06
C ASN A 48 -10.08 -3.16 5.42
N SER A 49 -8.79 -2.88 5.43
CA SER A 49 -8.04 -2.62 6.66
C SER A 49 -8.53 -1.33 7.35
N GLN A 50 -8.90 -0.30 6.59
CA GLN A 50 -9.57 0.89 7.11
C GLN A 50 -10.95 0.56 7.68
N GLY A 51 -11.74 -0.29 7.00
CA GLY A 51 -13.03 -0.77 7.48
C GLY A 51 -12.93 -1.46 8.85
N VAL A 52 -11.93 -2.31 9.06
CA VAL A 52 -11.70 -2.96 10.37
C VAL A 52 -11.45 -1.95 11.49
N ILE A 53 -10.77 -0.83 11.20
CA ILE A 53 -10.55 0.26 12.16
C ILE A 53 -11.87 0.99 12.45
N GLN A 54 -12.63 1.31 11.41
CA GLN A 54 -13.91 2.02 11.49
C GLN A 54 -15.00 1.19 12.20
N ASP A 55 -15.06 -0.12 11.96
CA ASP A 55 -15.98 -1.05 12.63
C ASP A 55 -15.79 -1.08 14.16
N LYS A 56 -14.59 -0.72 14.64
CA LYS A 56 -14.28 -0.58 16.07
C LYS A 56 -14.59 0.82 16.62
N GLY A 57 -15.05 1.74 15.78
CA GLY A 57 -15.31 3.14 16.08
C GLY A 57 -14.11 4.07 15.85
N GLY A 58 -13.06 3.60 15.19
CA GLY A 58 -11.83 4.37 14.99
C GLY A 58 -11.01 4.56 16.27
N ILE A 59 -9.85 5.20 16.13
CA ILE A 59 -9.03 5.60 17.28
C ILE A 59 -9.78 6.62 18.12
N TRP A 60 -10.56 7.51 17.48
CA TRP A 60 -11.47 8.42 18.18
C TRP A 60 -12.40 7.67 19.12
N GLY A 61 -13.19 6.71 18.62
CA GLY A 61 -14.14 5.97 19.44
C GLY A 61 -13.49 5.12 20.53
N TYR A 62 -12.26 4.66 20.30
CA TYR A 62 -11.47 3.98 21.33
C TYR A 62 -11.09 4.91 22.49
N LEU A 63 -10.67 6.15 22.21
CA LEU A 63 -10.37 7.14 23.24
C LEU A 63 -11.65 7.65 23.92
N GLU A 64 -12.73 7.83 23.16
CA GLU A 64 -14.00 8.37 23.66
C GLU A 64 -14.66 7.47 24.71
N LYS A 65 -14.50 6.14 24.56
CA LYS A 65 -15.02 5.14 25.49
C LYS A 65 -14.22 5.06 26.79
N SER A 66 -13.02 5.65 26.84
CA SER A 66 -12.13 5.58 27.99
C SER A 66 -12.37 6.72 28.97
N SER A 67 -12.52 6.37 30.24
CA SER A 67 -12.67 7.36 31.32
C SER A 67 -11.44 8.26 31.49
N ILE A 68 -10.24 7.74 31.19
CA ILE A 68 -8.96 8.45 31.40
C ILE A 68 -8.40 9.12 30.12
N LEU A 69 -8.88 8.72 28.94
CA LEU A 69 -8.35 9.18 27.64
C LEU A 69 -9.34 10.01 26.81
N ARG A 70 -10.61 10.12 27.20
CA ARG A 70 -11.63 10.88 26.44
C ARG A 70 -11.25 12.33 26.14
N ASP A 71 -10.55 13.01 27.04
CA ASP A 71 -10.08 14.38 26.79
C ASP A 71 -9.07 14.50 25.63
N ASN A 72 -8.53 13.35 25.18
CA ASN A 72 -7.61 13.25 24.06
C ASN A 72 -8.26 12.71 22.79
N SER A 73 -9.58 12.51 22.75
CA SER A 73 -10.32 11.97 21.59
C SER A 73 -10.07 12.73 20.29
N VAL A 74 -9.81 14.04 20.36
CA VAL A 74 -9.46 14.86 19.19
C VAL A 74 -8.20 14.34 18.48
N LEU A 75 -7.21 13.83 19.22
CA LEU A 75 -6.03 13.19 18.63
C LEU A 75 -6.43 11.94 17.83
N GLY A 76 -7.34 11.13 18.38
CA GLY A 76 -7.87 9.96 17.69
C GLY A 76 -8.58 10.33 16.39
N PHE A 77 -9.43 11.37 16.43
CA PHE A 77 -10.13 11.87 15.24
C PHE A 77 -9.16 12.37 14.16
N GLN A 78 -8.08 13.06 14.55
CA GLN A 78 -7.03 13.49 13.63
C GLN A 78 -6.31 12.30 12.98
N ILE A 79 -5.99 11.26 13.75
CA ILE A 79 -5.36 10.04 13.23
C ILE A 79 -6.30 9.36 12.23
N ASP A 80 -7.58 9.17 12.59
CA ASP A 80 -8.56 8.52 11.73
C ASP A 80 -8.71 9.26 10.38
N GLY A 81 -8.82 10.59 10.41
CA GLY A 81 -8.91 11.41 9.20
C GLY A 81 -7.65 11.37 8.34
N LYS A 82 -6.46 11.34 8.95
CA LYS A 82 -5.19 11.26 8.22
C LYS A 82 -4.95 9.88 7.60
N LEU A 83 -5.33 8.80 8.30
CA LEU A 83 -5.33 7.45 7.73
C LEU A 83 -6.26 7.37 6.51
N GLN A 84 -7.47 7.92 6.61
CA GLN A 84 -8.38 8.00 5.48
C GLN A 84 -7.76 8.77 4.31
N ARG A 85 -7.10 9.90 4.58
CA ARG A 85 -6.44 10.68 3.54
C ARG A 85 -5.34 9.90 2.80
N LEU A 86 -4.57 9.06 3.50
CA LEU A 86 -3.59 8.19 2.85
C LEU A 86 -4.25 7.21 1.85
N VAL A 87 -5.39 6.61 2.21
CA VAL A 87 -6.14 5.71 1.32
C VAL A 87 -6.66 6.46 0.11
N VAL A 88 -7.28 7.62 0.33
CA VAL A 88 -7.83 8.45 -0.74
C VAL A 88 -6.71 8.91 -1.68
N SER A 89 -5.57 9.36 -1.16
CA SER A 89 -4.43 9.72 -2.01
C SER A 89 -3.91 8.53 -2.84
N PHE A 90 -3.91 7.32 -2.27
CA PHE A 90 -3.56 6.11 -3.01
C PHE A 90 -4.57 5.80 -4.14
N GLU A 91 -5.87 5.95 -3.86
CA GLU A 91 -6.96 5.81 -4.83
C GLU A 91 -6.84 6.84 -5.96
N THR A 92 -6.64 8.12 -5.64
CA THR A 92 -6.46 9.19 -6.63
C THR A 92 -5.27 8.91 -7.55
N LEU A 93 -4.14 8.44 -7.02
CA LEU A 93 -2.99 8.04 -7.83
C LEU A 93 -3.36 6.94 -8.85
N CYS A 94 -4.19 5.98 -8.43
CA CYS A 94 -4.68 4.94 -9.32
C CYS A 94 -5.62 5.48 -10.41
N GLU A 95 -6.55 6.36 -10.05
CA GLU A 95 -7.49 6.99 -10.99
C GLU A 95 -6.78 7.88 -12.03
N GLU A 96 -5.72 8.59 -11.62
CA GLU A 96 -4.90 9.42 -12.50
C GLU A 96 -3.92 8.61 -13.37
N GLY A 97 -3.89 7.28 -13.24
CA GLY A 97 -2.93 6.42 -13.93
C GLY A 97 -1.49 6.55 -13.42
N LYS A 98 -1.26 7.30 -12.34
CA LYS A 98 0.01 7.40 -11.62
C LYS A 98 0.16 6.22 -10.68
N THR A 99 0.37 5.02 -11.23
CA THR A 99 0.42 3.76 -10.47
C THR A 99 1.26 3.89 -9.19
N PRO A 100 0.66 3.69 -7.99
CA PRO A 100 1.38 3.68 -6.73
C PRO A 100 2.47 2.62 -6.69
N THR A 101 3.55 2.90 -5.97
CA THR A 101 4.61 1.91 -5.76
C THR A 101 4.20 0.89 -4.69
N SER A 102 4.72 -0.34 -4.79
CA SER A 102 4.59 -1.35 -3.73
C SER A 102 5.12 -0.85 -2.38
N LYS A 103 6.15 0.00 -2.39
CA LYS A 103 6.67 0.64 -1.18
C LYS A 103 5.61 1.52 -0.52
N LEU A 104 4.92 2.37 -1.28
CA LEU A 104 3.86 3.23 -0.74
C LEU A 104 2.72 2.39 -0.17
N TYR A 105 2.25 1.39 -0.91
CA TYR A 105 1.23 0.46 -0.43
C TYR A 105 1.60 -0.17 0.92
N ASN A 106 2.80 -0.74 1.04
CA ASN A 106 3.26 -1.39 2.27
C ASN A 106 3.39 -0.40 3.43
N LEU A 107 3.82 0.84 3.16
CA LEU A 107 3.89 1.89 4.19
C LEU A 107 2.51 2.21 4.75
N ILE A 108 1.49 2.39 3.90
CA ILE A 108 0.12 2.66 4.35
C ILE A 108 -0.43 1.44 5.11
N LEU A 109 -0.27 0.23 4.56
CA LEU A 109 -0.77 -0.99 5.19
C LEU A 109 -0.16 -1.22 6.59
N ASN A 110 1.13 -0.93 6.76
CA ASN A 110 1.80 -1.02 8.07
C ASN A 110 1.24 0.00 9.07
N LEU A 111 0.96 1.24 8.65
CA LEU A 111 0.33 2.24 9.52
C LEU A 111 -1.07 1.83 9.95
N MET A 112 -1.84 1.20 9.06
CA MET A 112 -3.13 0.61 9.45
C MET A 112 -2.97 -0.59 10.37
N GLY A 113 -1.91 -1.39 10.20
CA GLY A 113 -1.52 -2.42 11.15
C GLY A 113 -1.28 -1.84 12.54
N ASP A 114 -0.43 -0.83 12.65
CA ASP A 114 -0.13 -0.12 13.90
C ASP A 114 -1.41 0.44 14.56
N ALA A 115 -2.32 1.03 13.76
CA ALA A 115 -3.61 1.52 14.24
C ALA A 115 -4.50 0.39 14.78
N ARG A 116 -4.60 -0.74 14.09
CA ARG A 116 -5.39 -1.91 14.55
C ARG A 116 -4.87 -2.47 15.87
N MET A 117 -3.56 -2.44 16.07
CA MET A 117 -2.94 -2.94 17.31
C MET A 117 -3.36 -2.14 18.56
N VAL A 118 -3.83 -0.90 18.40
CA VAL A 118 -4.36 -0.08 19.51
C VAL A 118 -5.54 -0.79 20.18
N PHE A 119 -6.41 -1.43 19.41
CA PHE A 119 -7.63 -2.06 19.91
C PHE A 119 -7.41 -3.42 20.58
N ASN A 120 -6.18 -3.95 20.60
CA ASN A 120 -5.89 -5.26 21.20
C ASN A 120 -5.97 -5.26 22.73
N ARG A 121 -6.03 -4.08 23.35
CA ARG A 121 -6.14 -3.93 24.80
C ARG A 121 -7.14 -2.83 25.10
N ASP A 122 -7.87 -3.01 26.19
CA ASP A 122 -8.75 -1.99 26.74
C ASP A 122 -7.95 -0.73 27.09
N ALA A 123 -8.53 0.44 26.80
CA ALA A 123 -7.91 1.74 26.98
C ALA A 123 -7.67 2.08 28.47
N ASP A 124 -8.65 1.78 29.34
CA ASP A 124 -8.59 2.09 30.77
C ASP A 124 -7.64 1.15 31.52
N ARG A 125 -7.33 -0.01 30.92
CA ARG A 125 -6.34 -0.97 31.46
C ARG A 125 -4.90 -0.63 31.08
N GLN A 126 -4.70 0.44 30.29
CA GLN A 126 -3.38 0.90 29.88
C GLN A 126 -3.04 2.21 30.59
N GLY A 127 -1.77 2.41 30.93
CA GLY A 127 -1.32 3.72 31.42
C GLY A 127 -1.59 4.79 30.36
N LYS A 128 -2.26 5.88 30.75
CA LYS A 128 -2.68 6.97 29.87
C LYS A 128 -1.54 7.46 28.98
N GLU A 129 -0.40 7.77 29.60
CA GLU A 129 0.79 8.31 28.96
C GLU A 129 1.32 7.36 27.89
N LYS A 130 1.32 6.05 28.17
CA LYS A 130 1.78 5.01 27.25
C LYS A 130 0.88 4.88 26.03
N VAL A 131 -0.43 5.08 26.18
CA VAL A 131 -1.35 5.09 25.04
C VAL A 131 -1.12 6.35 24.21
N LEU A 132 -1.03 7.51 24.85
CA LEU A 132 -0.82 8.78 24.15
C LEU A 132 0.51 8.83 23.40
N GLU A 133 1.60 8.34 23.99
CA GLU A 133 2.91 8.27 23.33
C GLU A 133 2.84 7.42 22.05
N LYS A 134 2.17 6.26 22.10
CA LYS A 134 1.97 5.42 20.91
C LYS A 134 1.15 6.12 19.84
N LEU A 135 0.06 6.79 20.22
CA LEU A 135 -0.80 7.50 19.28
C LEU A 135 -0.11 8.71 18.67
N GLN A 136 0.69 9.45 19.44
CA GLN A 136 1.52 10.54 18.93
C GLN A 136 2.58 10.03 17.96
N GLY A 137 3.24 8.91 18.29
CA GLY A 137 4.18 8.24 17.38
C GLY A 137 3.52 7.82 16.07
N LEU A 138 2.33 7.21 16.15
CA LEU A 138 1.54 6.85 14.96
C LEU A 138 1.16 8.09 14.15
N ASN A 139 0.63 9.13 14.79
CA ASN A 139 0.24 10.38 14.14
C ASN A 139 1.42 11.01 13.37
N LYS A 140 2.60 11.05 13.99
CA LYS A 140 3.82 11.58 13.37
C LYS A 140 4.23 10.77 12.13
N LYS A 141 4.24 9.44 12.19
CA LYS A 141 4.57 8.60 11.03
C LYS A 141 3.58 8.82 9.87
N ILE A 142 2.29 9.01 10.19
CA ILE A 142 1.27 9.30 9.18
C ILE A 142 1.53 10.67 8.53
N GLU A 143 1.83 11.70 9.33
CA GLU A 143 2.17 13.04 8.82
C GLU A 143 3.42 13.02 7.93
N GLU A 144 4.47 12.30 8.35
CA GLU A 144 5.69 12.13 7.56
C GLU A 144 5.42 11.47 6.21
N LEU A 145 4.50 10.50 6.15
CA LEU A 145 4.11 9.87 4.89
C LEU A 145 3.24 10.78 4.03
N LEU A 146 2.25 11.46 4.62
CA LEU A 146 1.39 12.41 3.91
C LEU A 146 2.20 13.55 3.27
N ALA A 147 3.24 14.04 3.95
CA ALA A 147 4.10 15.10 3.43
C ALA A 147 4.91 14.68 2.17
N GLN A 148 5.02 13.37 1.91
CA GLN A 148 5.69 12.85 0.72
C GLN A 148 4.74 12.63 -0.46
N LEU A 149 3.43 12.73 -0.24
CA LEU A 149 2.42 12.53 -1.28
C LEU A 149 2.13 13.83 -2.02
N PRO A 150 1.84 13.77 -3.33
CA PRO A 150 1.41 14.94 -4.09
C PRO A 150 0.11 15.50 -3.50
N SER A 151 0.01 16.84 -3.55
CA SER A 151 -1.09 17.63 -2.97
C SER A 151 -2.41 17.43 -3.69
#